data_AF-A0A936GTC1-F1
#
_entry.id   AF-A0A936GTC1-F1
#
_cell.length_a   1.000
_cell.length_b   1.000
_cell.length_c   1.000
_cell.angle_alpha   90.00
_cell.angle_beta   90.00
_cell.angle_gamma   90.00
#
_symmetry.space_group_name_H-M   'P 1'
#
loop_
_entity.id
_entity.type
_entity.pdbx_description
1 polymer ?
#
loop_
_entity_poly.entity_id
_entity_poly.type
_entity_poly.pdbx_seq_one_letter_code
_entity_poly.pdbx_strand_id
1 'polypeptide(L)'
;MMKVLTTWLLGGLLLSSTWAYGQNRAQLIKEADSTYKSNILKSRINGVYIPKDLDDAFAELDRLSPPEALDKIRVEDETFIAQKLHYGLGRWMAYNWNFDEGSRFSHYLKGLGLFYSSEMIDFLLISYHRYLNKKPQDIEVRVKQYIEKRKKKS
;
A
#
# COMPACT_ATOMS: atom_id res chain seq x y z
N MET A 1 7.93 -12.85 -77.71
CA MET A 1 7.11 -11.64 -77.44
C MET A 1 6.25 -11.97 -76.22
N MET A 2 6.15 -11.21 -75.13
CA MET A 2 6.19 -9.76 -74.97
C MET A 2 6.48 -9.40 -73.49
N LYS A 3 7.46 -8.49 -73.32
CA LYS A 3 7.60 -7.41 -72.32
C LYS A 3 7.54 -7.70 -70.80
N VAL A 4 8.72 -7.53 -70.19
CA VAL A 4 8.98 -7.05 -68.82
C VAL A 4 8.25 -5.74 -68.50
N LEU A 5 7.81 -5.59 -67.23
CA LEU A 5 7.70 -4.31 -66.53
C LEU A 5 7.77 -4.50 -65.00
N THR A 6 8.94 -4.14 -64.48
CA THR A 6 9.23 -3.54 -63.16
C THR A 6 8.14 -2.50 -62.78
N THR A 7 7.71 -2.23 -61.53
CA THR A 7 8.45 -2.05 -60.27
C THR A 7 7.50 -1.59 -59.12
N TRP A 8 8.00 -1.64 -57.86
CA TRP A 8 7.74 -0.75 -56.68
C TRP A 8 6.42 -0.82 -55.87
N LEU A 9 6.49 -1.30 -54.62
CA LEU A 9 6.44 -0.50 -53.37
C LEU A 9 6.42 -1.38 -52.11
N LEU A 10 7.59 -1.53 -51.48
CA LEU A 10 7.71 -1.74 -50.04
C LEU A 10 7.24 -0.44 -49.35
N GLY A 11 6.07 -0.47 -48.72
CA GLY A 11 5.50 0.65 -47.96
C GLY A 11 5.16 0.18 -46.55
N GLY A 12 5.79 0.82 -45.55
CA GLY A 12 5.83 0.35 -44.17
C GLY A 12 4.48 0.20 -43.49
N LEU A 13 4.38 -0.85 -42.66
CA LEU A 13 3.37 -0.98 -41.62
C LEU A 13 4.09 -0.92 -40.26
N LEU A 14 4.66 0.24 -39.97
CA LEU A 14 5.04 0.62 -38.62
C LEU A 14 4.11 1.74 -38.20
N LEU A 15 3.66 1.66 -36.93
CA LEU A 15 2.87 2.64 -36.16
C LEU A 15 1.37 2.31 -36.03
N SER A 16 1.04 1.52 -35.00
CA SER A 16 -0.09 1.83 -34.11
C SER A 16 -0.09 1.03 -32.80
N SER A 17 1.06 0.75 -32.19
CA SER A 17 1.08 0.13 -30.84
C SER A 17 0.76 1.12 -29.70
N THR A 18 0.65 2.43 -29.99
CA THR A 18 0.45 3.47 -28.96
C THR A 18 -1.02 3.73 -28.60
N TRP A 19 -1.98 3.35 -29.43
CA TRP A 19 -3.41 3.57 -29.15
C TRP A 19 -3.99 2.59 -28.12
N ALA A 20 -3.50 1.34 -28.10
CA ALA A 20 -3.94 0.32 -27.15
C ALA A 20 -3.51 0.60 -25.69
N TYR A 21 -2.40 1.34 -25.48
CA TYR A 21 -1.93 1.71 -24.15
C TYR A 21 -2.77 2.81 -23.48
N GLY A 22 -3.33 3.74 -24.26
CA GLY A 22 -4.10 4.88 -23.74
C GLY A 22 -5.48 4.48 -23.18
N GLN A 23 -6.20 3.60 -23.89
CA GLN A 23 -7.50 3.07 -23.42
C GLN A 23 -7.35 2.23 -22.14
N ASN A 24 -6.25 1.48 -22.01
CA ASN A 24 -5.99 0.63 -20.85
C ASN A 24 -5.73 1.46 -19.58
N ARG A 25 -4.92 2.54 -19.65
CA ARG A 25 -4.62 3.37 -18.46
C ARG A 25 -5.83 4.08 -17.88
N ALA A 26 -6.70 4.67 -18.71
CA ALA A 26 -7.89 5.37 -18.23
C ALA A 26 -8.90 4.40 -17.58
N GLN A 27 -9.05 3.20 -18.15
CA GLN A 27 -9.85 2.14 -17.55
C GLN A 27 -9.25 1.66 -16.23
N LEU A 28 -7.94 1.43 -16.16
CA LEU A 28 -7.23 1.06 -14.93
C LEU A 28 -7.38 2.13 -13.83
N ILE A 29 -7.29 3.42 -14.18
CA ILE A 29 -7.51 4.52 -13.22
C ILE A 29 -8.96 4.53 -12.74
N LYS A 30 -9.93 4.41 -13.65
CA LYS A 30 -11.37 4.37 -13.31
C LYS A 30 -11.71 3.13 -12.47
N GLU A 31 -11.12 1.99 -12.77
CA GLU A 31 -11.32 0.72 -12.06
C GLU A 31 -10.61 0.71 -10.71
N ALA A 32 -9.41 1.30 -10.60
CA ALA A 32 -8.75 1.56 -9.33
C ALA A 32 -9.57 2.51 -8.47
N ASP A 33 -10.12 3.59 -9.04
CA ASP A 33 -11.00 4.52 -8.34
C ASP A 33 -12.31 3.86 -7.89
N SER A 34 -12.88 2.96 -8.70
CA SER A 34 -14.08 2.20 -8.36
C SER A 34 -13.81 1.16 -7.25
N THR A 35 -12.71 0.42 -7.39
CA THR A 35 -12.28 -0.61 -6.42
C THR A 35 -11.97 0.03 -5.07
N TYR A 36 -11.20 1.11 -5.07
CA TYR A 36 -10.90 1.88 -3.87
C TYR A 36 -12.18 2.38 -3.19
N LYS A 37 -13.06 3.06 -3.93
CA LYS A 37 -14.34 3.57 -3.39
C LYS A 37 -15.22 2.46 -2.82
N SER A 38 -15.21 1.27 -3.43
CA SER A 38 -15.92 0.10 -2.90
C SER A 38 -15.27 -0.41 -1.61
N ASN A 39 -13.95 -0.55 -1.59
CA ASN A 39 -13.22 -1.19 -0.50
C ASN A 39 -13.20 -0.36 0.78
N ILE A 40 -13.21 0.98 0.70
CA ILE A 40 -13.25 1.85 1.89
C ILE A 40 -14.57 1.74 2.68
N LEU A 41 -15.61 1.16 2.09
CA LEU A 41 -16.91 0.94 2.74
C LEU A 41 -17.03 -0.45 3.36
N LYS A 42 -16.12 -1.38 3.06
CA LYS A 42 -16.19 -2.77 3.49
C LYS A 42 -15.52 -2.95 4.85
N SER A 43 -16.17 -3.72 5.74
CA SER A 43 -15.54 -4.21 6.98
C SER A 43 -14.67 -5.44 6.75
N ARG A 44 -14.86 -6.14 5.63
CA ARG A 44 -14.08 -7.31 5.23
C ARG A 44 -13.75 -7.28 3.74
N ILE A 45 -12.54 -7.70 3.40
CA ILE A 45 -12.09 -7.91 2.01
C ILE A 45 -11.54 -9.33 1.94
N ASN A 46 -12.03 -10.14 1.00
CA ASN A 46 -11.62 -11.54 0.83
C ASN A 46 -11.67 -12.37 2.13
N GLY A 47 -12.70 -12.14 2.96
CA GLY A 47 -12.87 -12.81 4.26
C GLY A 47 -12.04 -12.22 5.40
N VAL A 48 -11.03 -11.41 5.11
CA VAL A 48 -10.16 -10.75 6.10
C VAL A 48 -10.86 -9.55 6.70
N TYR A 49 -10.82 -9.42 8.03
CA TYR A 49 -11.30 -8.23 8.72
C TYR A 49 -10.34 -7.05 8.50
N ILE A 50 -10.89 -5.90 8.15
CA ILE A 50 -10.12 -4.68 7.91
C ILE A 50 -10.32 -3.75 9.10
N PRO A 51 -9.30 -3.29 9.82
CA PRO A 51 -9.49 -2.34 10.92
C PRO A 51 -10.09 -1.00 10.48
N LYS A 52 -10.81 -0.28 11.34
CA LYS A 52 -11.34 1.07 11.01
C LYS A 52 -10.40 2.22 11.42
N ASP A 53 -9.56 1.99 12.42
CA ASP A 53 -8.62 2.95 13.03
C ASP A 53 -7.47 2.20 13.72
N LEU A 54 -6.59 2.92 14.43
CA LEU A 54 -5.43 2.32 15.11
C LEU A 54 -5.82 1.38 16.26
N ASP A 55 -6.80 1.73 17.07
CA ASP A 55 -7.19 0.93 18.23
C ASP A 55 -7.79 -0.41 17.77
N ASP A 56 -8.63 -0.39 16.74
CA ASP A 56 -9.18 -1.59 16.09
C ASP A 56 -8.06 -2.42 15.43
N ALA A 57 -7.03 -1.77 14.87
CA ALA A 57 -5.88 -2.47 14.30
C ALA A 57 -5.03 -3.16 15.37
N PHE A 58 -4.81 -2.52 16.52
CA PHE A 58 -4.09 -3.11 17.64
C PHE A 58 -4.87 -4.29 18.23
N ALA A 59 -6.19 -4.16 18.40
CA ALA A 59 -7.04 -5.25 18.87
C ALA A 59 -7.00 -6.47 17.93
N GLU A 60 -7.02 -6.24 16.61
CA GLU A 60 -6.90 -7.31 15.63
C GLU A 60 -5.51 -7.96 15.65
N LEU A 61 -4.43 -7.18 15.82
CA LEU A 61 -3.08 -7.72 15.97
C LEU A 61 -2.90 -8.52 17.26
N ASP A 62 -3.46 -8.06 18.39
CA ASP A 62 -3.48 -8.80 19.66
C ASP A 62 -4.20 -10.14 19.47
N ARG A 63 -5.34 -10.15 18.75
CA ARG A 63 -6.11 -11.37 18.47
C ARG A 63 -5.38 -12.37 17.58
N LEU A 64 -4.59 -11.87 16.62
CA LEU A 64 -3.87 -12.69 15.64
C LEU A 64 -2.51 -13.18 16.14
N SER A 65 -1.94 -12.53 17.14
CA SER A 65 -0.57 -12.80 17.59
C SER A 65 -0.54 -13.80 18.74
N PRO A 66 0.30 -14.84 18.69
CA PRO A 66 0.57 -15.67 19.86
C PRO A 66 1.36 -14.86 20.91
N PRO A 67 1.23 -15.18 22.22
CA PRO A 67 1.89 -14.43 23.29
C PRO A 67 3.39 -14.24 23.10
N GLU A 68 4.09 -15.27 22.59
CA GLU A 68 5.53 -15.23 22.37
C GLU A 68 5.95 -14.23 21.28
N ALA A 69 5.07 -13.99 20.29
CA ALA A 69 5.30 -12.96 19.28
C ALA A 69 5.14 -11.56 19.88
N LEU A 70 4.15 -11.37 20.75
CA LEU A 70 3.92 -10.09 21.44
C LEU A 70 5.11 -9.71 22.32
N ASP A 71 5.68 -10.67 23.05
CA ASP A 71 6.83 -10.42 23.91
C ASP A 71 8.08 -10.04 23.10
N LYS A 72 8.31 -10.68 21.95
CA LYS A 72 9.39 -10.28 21.03
C LYS A 72 9.23 -8.86 20.52
N ILE A 73 8.00 -8.43 20.22
CA ILE A 73 7.74 -7.06 19.78
C ILE A 73 7.97 -6.09 20.95
N ARG A 74 7.51 -6.41 22.17
CA ARG A 74 7.66 -5.54 23.34
C ARG A 74 9.11 -5.20 23.66
N VAL A 75 9.99 -6.21 23.68
CA VAL A 75 11.38 -6.08 24.14
C VAL A 75 12.33 -5.49 23.09
N GLU A 76 11.90 -5.42 21.84
CA GLU A 76 12.70 -4.88 20.75
C GLU A 76 12.88 -3.36 20.89
N ASP A 77 13.96 -2.82 20.32
CA ASP A 77 14.15 -1.38 20.23
C ASP A 77 13.19 -0.78 19.19
N GLU A 78 12.47 0.27 19.59
CA GLU A 78 11.52 1.00 18.75
C GLU A 78 12.17 1.52 17.45
N THR A 79 13.47 1.86 17.50
CA THR A 79 14.25 2.33 16.35
C THR A 79 14.40 1.27 15.27
N PHE A 80 14.41 -0.01 15.66
CA PHE A 80 14.69 -1.14 14.76
C PHE A 80 13.45 -1.99 14.46
N ILE A 81 12.34 -1.85 15.20
CA ILE A 81 11.16 -2.70 15.05
C ILE A 81 10.58 -2.67 13.63
N ALA A 82 10.47 -1.48 13.04
CA ALA A 82 9.97 -1.32 11.67
C ALA A 82 10.87 -2.06 10.69
N GLN A 83 12.19 -1.84 10.75
CA GLN A 83 13.16 -2.50 9.86
C GLN A 83 13.11 -4.03 9.98
N LYS A 84 13.03 -4.55 11.21
CA LYS A 84 13.02 -6.00 11.47
C LYS A 84 11.75 -6.68 10.97
N LEU A 85 10.59 -6.03 11.13
CA LEU A 85 9.29 -6.65 10.84
C LEU A 85 8.67 -6.21 9.51
N HIS A 86 9.27 -5.25 8.80
CA HIS A 86 8.73 -4.68 7.57
C HIS A 86 8.32 -5.75 6.56
N TYR A 87 9.22 -6.69 6.28
CA TYR A 87 9.02 -7.71 5.25
C TYR A 87 8.26 -8.96 5.72
N GLY A 88 8.07 -9.11 7.04
CA GLY A 88 7.26 -10.17 7.64
C GLY A 88 5.85 -9.67 7.93
N LEU A 89 5.60 -9.32 9.20
CA LEU A 89 4.32 -8.79 9.65
C LEU A 89 3.86 -7.56 8.85
N GLY A 90 4.79 -6.66 8.50
CA GLY A 90 4.48 -5.48 7.69
C GLY A 90 3.86 -5.81 6.34
N ARG A 91 4.50 -6.70 5.56
CA ARG A 91 3.97 -7.17 4.27
C ARG A 91 2.67 -7.93 4.43
N TRP A 92 2.54 -8.72 5.49
CA TRP A 92 1.28 -9.38 5.81
C TRP A 92 0.15 -8.36 6.02
N MET A 93 0.38 -7.30 6.80
CA MET A 93 -0.62 -6.24 7.02
C MET A 93 -0.97 -5.52 5.73
N ALA A 94 0.04 -5.13 4.93
CA ALA A 94 -0.22 -4.43 3.67
C ALA A 94 -1.04 -5.25 2.69
N TYR A 95 -0.77 -6.55 2.58
CA TYR A 95 -1.53 -7.46 1.73
C TYR A 95 -2.95 -7.72 2.27
N ASN A 96 -3.06 -8.14 3.53
CA ASN A 96 -4.33 -8.57 4.12
C ASN A 96 -5.28 -7.40 4.40
N TRP A 97 -4.74 -6.24 4.72
CA TRP A 97 -5.50 -5.01 4.93
C TRP A 97 -5.50 -4.08 3.71
N ASN A 98 -5.04 -4.58 2.56
CA ASN A 98 -5.20 -3.99 1.24
C ASN A 98 -4.73 -2.53 1.15
N PHE A 99 -3.46 -2.27 1.47
CA PHE A 99 -2.90 -0.91 1.53
C PHE A 99 -2.82 -0.24 0.17
N ASP A 100 -2.47 -0.99 -0.88
CA ASP A 100 -2.24 -0.45 -2.22
C ASP A 100 -3.56 -0.15 -2.95
N GLU A 101 -4.48 -1.11 -3.03
CA GLU A 101 -5.78 -0.98 -3.72
C GLU A 101 -6.86 -0.32 -2.85
N GLY A 102 -6.55 -0.07 -1.56
CA GLY A 102 -7.42 0.64 -0.64
C GLY A 102 -8.30 -0.24 0.24
N SER A 103 -8.53 0.23 1.45
CA SER A 103 -9.40 -0.36 2.45
C SER A 103 -9.83 0.74 3.41
N ARG A 104 -10.83 0.49 4.27
CA ARG A 104 -11.20 1.50 5.29
C ARG A 104 -10.02 1.87 6.20
N PHE A 105 -9.11 0.94 6.47
CA PHE A 105 -7.92 1.20 7.28
C PHE A 105 -6.86 2.01 6.54
N SER A 106 -6.51 1.61 5.30
CA SER A 106 -5.52 2.37 4.53
C SER A 106 -6.05 3.75 4.14
N HIS A 107 -7.36 3.91 4.02
CA HIS A 107 -8.01 5.21 3.89
C HIS A 107 -7.82 6.08 5.15
N TYR A 108 -8.03 5.52 6.34
CA TYR A 108 -7.74 6.20 7.61
C TYR A 108 -6.26 6.65 7.68
N LEU A 109 -5.31 5.77 7.33
CA LEU A 109 -3.88 6.12 7.30
C LEU A 109 -3.54 7.20 6.25
N LYS A 110 -4.18 7.18 5.08
CA LYS A 110 -4.08 8.26 4.09
C LYS A 110 -4.62 9.58 4.64
N GLY A 111 -5.68 9.54 5.44
CA GLY A 111 -6.19 10.70 6.17
C GLY A 111 -5.19 11.30 7.16
N LEU A 112 -4.27 10.49 7.69
CA LEU A 112 -3.13 10.95 8.48
C LEU A 112 -1.99 11.52 7.61
N GLY A 113 -1.98 11.33 6.29
CA GLY A 113 -0.89 11.79 5.41
C GLY A 113 0.17 10.74 5.07
N LEU A 114 -0.09 9.47 5.40
CA LEU A 114 0.73 8.32 5.00
C LEU A 114 0.18 7.77 3.69
N PHE A 115 0.88 7.99 2.58
CA PHE A 115 0.34 7.68 1.25
C PHE A 115 0.94 6.43 0.61
N TYR A 116 2.14 6.04 1.05
CA TYR A 116 2.82 4.86 0.54
C TYR A 116 2.70 3.70 1.52
N SER A 117 2.49 2.49 0.99
CA SER A 117 2.35 1.28 1.80
C SER A 117 3.56 1.02 2.69
N SER A 118 4.77 1.35 2.24
CA SER A 118 5.98 1.27 3.08
C SER A 118 5.94 2.20 4.29
N GLU A 119 5.42 3.43 4.13
CA GLU A 119 5.24 4.37 5.25
C GLU A 119 4.16 3.88 6.21
N MET A 120 3.04 3.35 5.68
CA MET A 120 1.96 2.77 6.48
C MET A 120 2.46 1.58 7.32
N ILE A 121 3.26 0.70 6.71
CA ILE A 121 3.88 -0.44 7.39
C ILE A 121 4.77 0.05 8.53
N ASP A 122 5.75 0.91 8.23
CA ASP A 122 6.71 1.39 9.24
C ASP A 122 6.00 2.12 10.38
N PHE A 123 5.06 3.00 10.02
CA PHE A 123 4.27 3.76 10.97
C PHE A 123 3.52 2.82 11.92
N LEU A 124 2.79 1.84 11.37
CA LEU A 124 1.98 0.93 12.15
C LEU A 124 2.80 -0.01 13.04
N LEU A 125 3.92 -0.54 12.54
CA LEU A 125 4.80 -1.40 13.34
C LEU A 125 5.32 -0.69 14.58
N ILE A 126 5.75 0.57 14.43
CA ILE A 126 6.17 1.41 15.56
C ILE A 126 4.97 1.76 16.45
N SER A 127 3.81 2.09 15.88
CA SER A 127 2.61 2.41 16.66
C SER A 127 2.16 1.23 17.53
N TYR A 128 2.23 0.01 16.98
CA TYR A 128 1.90 -1.21 17.71
C TYR A 128 2.92 -1.53 18.80
N HIS A 129 4.21 -1.36 18.53
CA HIS A 129 5.26 -1.44 19.56
C HIS A 129 5.00 -0.48 20.72
N ARG A 130 4.65 0.77 20.43
CA ARG A 130 4.33 1.79 21.43
C ARG A 130 3.06 1.44 22.21
N TYR A 131 2.04 0.91 21.54
CA TYR A 131 0.82 0.40 22.18
C TYR A 131 1.14 -0.71 23.20
N LEU A 132 1.89 -1.74 22.79
CA LEU A 132 2.26 -2.85 23.67
C LEU A 132 3.11 -2.41 24.88
N ASN A 133 3.84 -1.30 24.74
CA ASN A 133 4.68 -0.70 25.77
C ASN A 133 4.03 0.50 26.49
N LYS A 134 2.73 0.76 26.26
CA LYS A 134 1.98 1.87 26.88
C LYS A 134 2.65 3.25 26.69
N LYS A 135 3.34 3.46 25.57
CA LYS A 135 3.94 4.74 25.20
C LYS A 135 2.91 5.63 24.48
N PRO A 136 2.97 6.96 24.63
CA PRO A 136 2.11 7.87 23.87
C PRO A 136 2.32 7.67 22.37
N GLN A 137 1.34 7.92 21.50
CA GLN A 137 1.50 7.62 20.06
C GLN A 137 2.19 8.73 19.26
N ASP A 138 2.11 9.98 19.72
CA ASP A 138 2.69 11.17 19.07
C ASP A 138 2.41 11.23 17.56
N ILE A 139 1.17 10.87 17.16
CA ILE A 139 0.79 10.58 15.76
C ILE A 139 1.19 11.72 14.83
N GLU A 140 0.79 12.96 15.14
CA GLU A 140 1.06 14.13 14.31
C GLU A 140 2.56 14.37 14.11
N VAL A 141 3.35 14.26 15.17
CA VAL A 141 4.80 14.47 15.14
C VAL A 141 5.47 13.41 14.25
N ARG A 142 5.10 12.14 14.43
CA ARG A 142 5.67 11.02 13.66
C ARG A 142 5.28 11.08 12.20
N VAL A 143 4.01 11.32 11.90
CA VAL A 143 3.51 11.53 10.53
C VAL A 143 4.29 12.64 9.82
N LYS A 144 4.52 13.78 10.51
CA LYS A 144 5.27 14.91 9.95
C LYS A 144 6.67 14.51 9.49
N GLN A 145 7.33 13.58 10.19
CA GLN A 145 8.65 13.08 9.78
C GLN A 145 8.62 12.37 8.42
N TYR A 146 7.58 11.59 8.12
CA TYR A 146 7.40 10.96 6.81
C TYR A 146 7.15 11.99 5.71
N ILE A 147 6.29 12.97 5.98
CA ILE A 147 5.99 14.07 5.04
C ILE A 147 7.27 14.85 4.69
N GLU A 148 8.06 15.23 5.69
CA GLU A 148 9.31 15.97 5.46
C GLU A 148 10.38 15.12 4.77
N LYS A 149 10.48 13.82 5.10
CA LYS A 149 11.38 12.88 4.40
C LYS A 149 11.03 12.77 2.91
N ARG A 150 9.75 12.83 2.56
CA ARG A 150 9.28 12.79 1.17
C ARG A 150 9.64 14.06 0.41
N LYS A 151 9.42 15.23 1.01
CA LYS A 151 9.78 16.54 0.42
C LYS A 151 11.26 16.65 0.08
N LYS A 152 12.14 16.12 0.94
CA LYS A 152 13.60 16.14 0.72
C LYS A 152 14.07 15.24 -0.44
N LYS A 153 13.25 14.28 -0.85
CA LYS A 153 13.56 13.36 -1.95
C LYS A 153 12.99 13.80 -3.30
N SER A 154 12.10 14.78 -3.29
CA SER A 154 11.51 15.40 -4.49
C SER A 154 12.39 16.55 -4.96
#